data_AF-A0A9P6TKM3-F1
#
_entry.id   AF-A0A9P6TKM3-F1
#
_cell.length_a   1.000
_cell.length_b   1.000
_cell.length_c   1.000
_cell.angle_alpha   90.00
_cell.angle_beta   90.00
_cell.angle_gamma   90.00
#
_symmetry.space_group_name_H-M   'P 1'
#
loop_
_entity.id
_entity.type
_entity.pdbx_description
1 polymer ?
#
loop_
_entity_poly.entity_id
_entity_poly.type
_entity_poly.pdbx_seq_one_letter_code
_entity_poly.pdbx_strand_id
1 'polypeptide(L)'
;MEQSKPGNAVLNILVAAAEGFEDVALCEDIGLEEVEPDKGDDEEEAEECWPTTVGTGEAINSAPLGAERFDRRTALSWVGTILRWRWNEQYDVIVLGTGLTECILSGIFSVEGKKVLHMDRNDYYGGESASLNLTQLYRKFRPGQEPPAELGKDREYNIDLIPKFMMSNGEIVRFLTHTDVTRYLEFKQIAGSYFFRDGKVAKVPTTETEALKSSLLGVVEKRRVQKFFEFIQNWKAEDDSTHNGLDLEKNTMAEVYEKFGLEPATQDFIGHSMALHLDDDYLKKSARETIDKIILYVASIARYGKSPYIYPLHGLGELPQSFARLSAIYGGTYMLDRAADEIIYENGVVVGVRSGSDIAKAKQVICDPSYAKEKVKSTGKVVRAICFLKHAIPNTKDADSVQIVIPQNELGRSHDVYVACVSSNHNVCPKDMHLAIVSTIVETDEPEKEIEAGLALLGPIHDKFVSVLDIEEPVADGTTEQLFVSRSYDATSHFESVCDDVKSIYRRMTGNELELKQRPTQEQEQANLNNA
;
A
#
# COMPACT_ATOMS: atom_id res chain seq x y z
N MET A 1 -2.19 19.83 -34.85
CA MET A 1 -0.78 20.10 -34.45
C MET A 1 -0.82 21.09 -33.30
N GLU A 2 -1.01 20.58 -32.10
CA GLU A 2 -0.82 21.32 -30.86
C GLU A 2 0.14 20.46 -30.05
N GLN A 3 1.40 20.89 -29.97
CA GLN A 3 2.42 20.17 -29.21
C GLN A 3 2.01 20.17 -27.74
N SER A 4 1.75 18.99 -27.18
CA SER A 4 1.61 18.81 -25.73
C SER A 4 2.84 19.38 -25.05
N LYS A 5 2.67 20.44 -24.27
CA LYS A 5 3.77 21.18 -23.65
C LYS A 5 4.56 20.26 -22.70
N PRO A 6 5.84 19.96 -22.98
CA PRO A 6 6.69 19.19 -22.06
C PRO A 6 7.11 20.00 -20.81
N GLY A 7 6.79 21.29 -20.75
CA GLY A 7 7.24 22.19 -19.69
C GLY A 7 6.71 21.91 -18.28
N ASN A 8 5.48 21.38 -18.13
CA ASN A 8 4.91 21.12 -16.80
C ASN A 8 5.55 19.92 -16.10
N ALA A 9 5.89 18.87 -16.86
CA ALA A 9 6.57 17.69 -16.31
C ALA A 9 7.98 18.07 -15.83
N VAL A 10 8.74 18.80 -16.67
CA VAL A 10 10.09 19.27 -16.32
C VAL A 10 10.07 20.21 -15.11
N LEU A 11 9.07 21.08 -14.99
CA LEU A 11 8.93 21.96 -13.83
C LEU A 11 8.59 21.19 -12.55
N ASN A 12 7.74 20.17 -12.63
CA ASN A 12 7.43 19.28 -11.51
C ASN A 12 8.66 18.48 -11.05
N ILE A 13 9.47 18.03 -12.00
CA ILE A 13 10.73 17.30 -11.76
C ILE A 13 11.80 18.22 -11.15
N LEU A 14 11.91 19.46 -11.61
CA LEU A 14 12.85 20.45 -11.07
C LEU A 14 12.51 20.87 -9.63
N VAL A 15 11.22 20.92 -9.28
CA VAL A 15 10.77 21.15 -7.90
C VAL A 15 11.12 19.95 -7.01
N ALA A 16 10.87 18.72 -7.48
CA ALA A 16 11.30 17.51 -6.78
C ALA A 16 12.84 17.47 -6.62
N ALA A 17 13.61 17.72 -7.67
CA ALA A 17 15.08 17.75 -7.58
C ALA A 17 15.62 18.83 -6.61
N ALA A 18 14.96 20.00 -6.53
CA ALA A 18 15.33 21.07 -5.60
C ALA A 18 15.02 20.74 -4.12
N GLU A 19 14.12 19.77 -3.87
CA GLU A 19 13.76 19.25 -2.56
C GLU A 19 14.70 18.12 -2.06
N GLY A 20 15.78 17.82 -2.80
CA GLY A 20 16.83 16.88 -2.35
C GLY A 20 16.65 15.44 -2.86
N PHE A 21 15.88 15.23 -3.92
CA PHE A 21 15.73 13.94 -4.57
C PHE A 21 16.96 13.63 -5.45
N GLU A 22 17.81 12.70 -5.04
CA GLU A 22 18.81 12.06 -5.91
C GLU A 22 18.14 10.90 -6.66
N ASP A 23 17.45 11.19 -7.77
CA ASP A 23 16.87 10.14 -8.62
C ASP A 23 17.52 10.15 -10.01
N VAL A 24 18.55 9.30 -10.17
CA VAL A 24 19.38 9.18 -11.38
C VAL A 24 18.60 8.58 -12.56
N ALA A 25 17.56 7.78 -12.29
CA ALA A 25 16.78 7.10 -13.32
C ALA A 25 15.93 8.06 -14.16
N LEU A 26 15.61 9.25 -13.63
CA LEU A 26 14.79 10.22 -14.33
C LEU A 26 15.57 11.00 -15.41
N CYS A 27 16.90 11.09 -15.28
CA CYS A 27 17.76 11.81 -16.23
C CYS A 27 18.03 11.01 -17.53
N GLU A 28 18.11 9.68 -17.43
CA GLU A 28 18.45 8.82 -18.58
C GLU A 28 17.31 8.74 -19.62
N ASP A 29 16.05 8.79 -19.19
CA ASP A 29 14.87 8.70 -20.09
C ASP A 29 14.57 10.00 -20.86
N ILE A 30 15.23 11.12 -20.51
CA ILE A 30 15.06 12.43 -21.19
C ILE A 30 16.27 12.83 -22.05
N GLY A 31 17.29 11.96 -22.16
CA GLY A 31 18.43 12.16 -23.05
C GLY A 31 19.39 13.29 -22.66
N LEU A 32 19.53 13.57 -21.36
CA LEU A 32 20.54 14.50 -20.86
C LEU A 32 21.83 13.73 -20.56
N GLU A 33 22.82 13.82 -21.45
CA GLU A 33 24.18 13.33 -21.20
C GLU A 33 24.86 14.19 -20.11
N GLU A 34 25.50 13.54 -19.14
CA GLU A 34 26.41 14.21 -18.20
C GLU A 34 27.63 14.77 -18.96
N VAL A 35 27.80 16.09 -18.92
CA VAL A 35 29.05 16.74 -19.38
C VAL A 35 29.89 17.05 -18.14
N GLU A 36 31.07 16.43 -18.03
CA GLU A 36 32.06 16.74 -16.99
C GLU A 36 32.51 18.21 -17.08
N PRO A 37 32.77 18.90 -15.95
CA PRO A 37 33.12 20.31 -15.97
C PRO A 37 34.56 20.51 -16.43
N ASP A 38 34.74 21.16 -17.58
CA ASP A 38 36.05 21.64 -18.02
C ASP A 38 36.48 22.84 -17.16
N LYS A 39 37.77 22.87 -16.80
CA LYS A 39 38.37 23.91 -15.98
C LYS A 39 38.81 25.06 -16.88
N GLY A 40 38.10 26.18 -16.83
CA GLY A 40 38.52 27.42 -17.47
C GLY A 40 37.99 28.62 -16.70
N ASP A 41 38.91 29.44 -16.22
CA ASP A 41 38.68 30.77 -15.65
C ASP A 41 38.07 31.70 -16.73
N ASP A 42 37.11 32.54 -16.33
CA ASP A 42 37.07 33.98 -16.65
C ASP A 42 35.75 34.59 -16.11
N GLU A 43 35.90 35.48 -15.13
CA GLU A 43 34.91 36.46 -14.69
C GLU A 43 34.90 37.63 -15.68
N GLU A 44 33.79 37.87 -16.40
CA GLU A 44 33.30 39.23 -16.72
C GLU A 44 32.00 39.22 -17.54
N GLU A 45 31.17 40.24 -17.30
CA GLU A 45 30.03 40.73 -18.10
C GLU A 45 28.72 39.92 -18.16
N ALA A 46 27.71 40.39 -17.41
CA ALA A 46 26.34 40.62 -17.89
C ALA A 46 25.47 41.28 -16.80
N GLU A 47 25.63 42.59 -16.60
CA GLU A 47 24.53 43.43 -16.09
C GLU A 47 23.54 43.72 -17.23
N GLU A 48 22.26 43.84 -16.88
CA GLU A 48 21.12 44.32 -17.68
C GLU A 48 20.45 43.38 -18.69
N CYS A 49 19.26 42.87 -18.32
CA CYS A 49 17.96 43.16 -18.98
C CYS A 49 16.89 42.09 -18.69
N TRP A 50 16.16 42.13 -17.56
CA TRP A 50 14.88 41.40 -17.43
C TRP A 50 13.87 42.13 -16.51
N PRO A 51 12.56 42.11 -16.82
CA PRO A 51 11.58 43.05 -16.29
C PRO A 51 11.14 42.76 -14.84
N THR A 52 11.11 43.81 -14.02
CA THR A 52 10.68 43.82 -12.61
C THR A 52 9.16 43.93 -12.40
N THR A 53 8.34 43.33 -13.26
CA THR A 53 6.87 43.47 -13.17
C THR A 53 6.14 42.14 -13.04
N VAL A 54 5.33 42.05 -11.99
CA VAL A 54 4.29 41.03 -11.76
C VAL A 54 3.39 40.97 -13.01
N GLY A 55 3.43 39.87 -13.74
CA GLY A 55 2.72 39.70 -15.01
C GLY A 55 2.17 38.29 -15.19
N THR A 56 1.01 38.21 -15.81
CA THR A 56 0.13 37.05 -16.09
C THR A 56 0.84 35.79 -16.60
N GLY A 57 0.20 34.62 -16.39
CA GLY A 57 0.71 33.25 -16.62
C GLY A 57 1.25 32.88 -18.02
N GLU A 58 1.38 33.82 -18.95
CA GLU A 58 2.10 33.62 -20.21
C GLU A 58 3.62 33.68 -20.05
N ALA A 59 4.16 34.39 -19.05
CA ALA A 59 5.61 34.55 -18.85
C ALA A 59 6.33 33.29 -18.34
N ILE A 60 5.61 32.27 -17.86
CA ILE A 60 6.17 31.04 -17.28
C ILE A 60 6.50 30.00 -18.39
N ASN A 61 5.90 30.14 -19.59
CA ASN A 61 6.11 29.22 -20.72
C ASN A 61 7.34 29.56 -21.59
N SER A 62 8.07 30.63 -21.29
CA SER A 62 9.19 31.12 -22.12
C SER A 62 10.55 30.99 -21.44
N ALA A 63 10.75 29.96 -20.60
CA ALA A 63 12.09 29.64 -20.10
C ALA A 63 13.04 29.35 -21.29
N PRO A 64 14.19 30.02 -21.41
CA PRO A 64 15.14 29.72 -22.48
C PRO A 64 15.74 28.32 -22.22
N LEU A 65 15.46 27.39 -23.13
CA LEU A 65 16.17 26.11 -23.25
C LEU A 65 17.58 26.41 -23.79
N GLY A 66 18.48 26.87 -22.93
CA GLY A 66 19.87 27.13 -23.29
C GLY A 66 20.47 28.25 -22.45
N ALA A 67 20.96 27.91 -21.26
CA ALA A 67 21.99 28.67 -20.55
C ALA A 67 22.65 27.76 -19.50
N GLU A 68 23.96 27.62 -19.61
CA GLU A 68 24.81 26.95 -18.64
C GLU A 68 24.76 27.69 -17.29
N ARG A 69 24.70 26.92 -16.19
CA ARG A 69 24.64 27.33 -14.77
C ARG A 69 23.35 28.02 -14.28
N PHE A 70 22.48 27.21 -13.69
CA PHE A 70 21.43 27.66 -12.75
C PHE A 70 22.07 27.93 -11.36
N ASP A 71 22.07 29.18 -10.90
CA ASP A 71 22.46 29.54 -9.52
C ASP A 71 21.36 29.13 -8.51
N ARG A 72 21.78 28.50 -7.40
CA ARG A 72 20.92 28.05 -6.28
C ARG A 72 19.99 29.15 -5.77
N ARG A 73 20.43 30.40 -5.71
CA ARG A 73 19.62 31.51 -5.19
C ARG A 73 18.44 31.85 -6.10
N THR A 74 18.66 31.79 -7.40
CA THR A 74 17.63 32.01 -8.43
C THR A 74 16.66 30.83 -8.47
N ALA A 75 17.17 29.59 -8.40
CA ALA A 75 16.33 28.39 -8.29
C ALA A 75 15.40 28.45 -7.05
N LEU A 76 15.93 28.81 -5.88
CA LEU A 76 15.14 28.97 -4.65
C LEU A 76 14.08 30.08 -4.75
N SER A 77 14.39 31.19 -5.44
CA SER A 77 13.42 32.26 -5.70
C SER A 77 12.30 31.81 -6.64
N TRP A 78 12.62 31.03 -7.68
CA TRP A 78 11.64 30.49 -8.62
C TRP A 78 10.75 29.43 -7.97
N VAL A 79 11.34 28.51 -7.19
CA VAL A 79 10.60 27.55 -6.35
C VAL A 79 9.66 28.29 -5.39
N GLY A 80 10.14 29.35 -4.73
CA GLY A 80 9.31 30.18 -3.85
C GLY A 80 8.13 30.86 -4.57
N THR A 81 8.32 31.30 -5.81
CA THR A 81 7.23 31.86 -6.64
C THR A 81 6.23 30.80 -7.09
N ILE A 82 6.70 29.61 -7.50
CA ILE A 82 5.85 28.48 -7.91
C ILE A 82 5.02 27.98 -6.72
N LEU A 83 5.63 27.84 -5.54
CA LEU A 83 4.93 27.44 -4.31
C LEU A 83 3.86 28.46 -3.89
N ARG A 84 4.15 29.76 -3.99
CA ARG A 84 3.12 30.80 -3.75
C ARG A 84 1.99 30.78 -4.77
N TRP A 85 2.29 30.43 -6.02
CA TRP A 85 1.25 30.32 -7.05
C TRP A 85 0.31 29.15 -6.75
N ARG A 86 0.86 27.98 -6.38
CA ARG A 86 0.09 26.78 -6.03
C ARG A 86 -0.89 26.98 -4.88
N TRP A 87 -0.51 27.75 -3.86
CA TRP A 87 -1.42 28.08 -2.76
C TRP A 87 -2.59 28.98 -3.17
N ASN A 88 -2.47 29.80 -4.22
CA ASN A 88 -3.57 30.64 -4.69
C ASN A 88 -4.55 29.92 -5.62
N GLU A 89 -4.36 28.62 -5.85
CA GLU A 89 -5.20 27.82 -6.73
C GLU A 89 -6.39 27.19 -6.00
N GLN A 90 -7.45 26.93 -6.76
CA GLN A 90 -8.56 26.09 -6.31
C GLN A 90 -8.34 24.67 -6.84
N TYR A 91 -8.27 23.72 -5.92
CA TYR A 91 -8.18 22.30 -6.21
C TYR A 91 -9.58 21.67 -6.22
N ASP A 92 -9.75 20.56 -6.92
CA ASP A 92 -10.97 19.75 -6.78
C ASP A 92 -10.90 18.95 -5.49
N VAL A 93 -9.74 18.32 -5.24
CA VAL A 93 -9.50 17.46 -4.08
C VAL A 93 -8.15 17.80 -3.45
N ILE A 94 -8.12 17.94 -2.14
CA ILE A 94 -6.89 17.91 -1.35
C ILE A 94 -6.79 16.56 -0.64
N VAL A 95 -5.59 15.97 -0.63
CA VAL A 95 -5.29 14.69 0.02
C VAL A 95 -4.20 14.92 1.07
N LEU A 96 -4.42 14.48 2.31
CA LEU A 96 -3.51 14.65 3.43
C LEU A 96 -3.03 13.29 3.95
N GLY A 97 -1.72 13.08 3.92
CA GLY A 97 -1.06 11.83 4.25
C GLY A 97 -0.85 10.95 3.02
N THR A 98 0.34 10.38 2.89
CA THR A 98 0.77 9.56 1.75
C THR A 98 0.68 8.07 2.06
N GLY A 99 -0.32 7.68 2.86
CA GLY A 99 -0.69 6.27 3.01
C GLY A 99 -1.10 5.67 1.66
N LEU A 100 -1.04 4.34 1.55
CA LEU A 100 -1.43 3.65 0.32
C LEU A 100 -2.88 3.97 -0.10
N THR A 101 -3.82 4.05 0.84
CA THR A 101 -5.23 4.40 0.58
C THR A 101 -5.32 5.77 -0.09
N GLU A 102 -4.69 6.79 0.51
CA GLU A 102 -4.66 8.16 0.01
C GLU A 102 -3.97 8.27 -1.35
N CYS A 103 -2.85 7.58 -1.53
CA CYS A 103 -2.12 7.55 -2.79
C CYS A 103 -2.92 6.91 -3.93
N ILE A 104 -3.62 5.78 -3.68
CA ILE A 104 -4.49 5.17 -4.69
C ILE A 104 -5.60 6.13 -5.11
N LEU A 105 -6.30 6.76 -4.15
CA LEU A 105 -7.36 7.72 -4.44
C LEU A 105 -6.85 8.95 -5.18
N SER A 106 -5.70 9.50 -4.75
CA SER A 106 -5.03 10.61 -5.42
C SER A 106 -4.71 10.26 -6.88
N GLY A 107 -4.18 9.06 -7.13
CA GLY A 107 -3.92 8.55 -8.47
C GLY A 107 -5.18 8.45 -9.33
N ILE A 108 -6.22 7.79 -8.82
CA ILE A 108 -7.52 7.63 -9.52
C ILE A 108 -8.13 8.98 -9.87
N PHE A 109 -8.25 9.90 -8.91
CA PHE A 109 -8.84 11.21 -9.17
C PHE A 109 -8.02 12.04 -10.17
N SER A 110 -6.70 11.91 -10.15
CA SER A 110 -5.85 12.57 -11.16
C SER A 110 -6.08 12.00 -12.55
N VAL A 111 -6.20 10.67 -12.70
CA VAL A 111 -6.53 10.00 -13.96
C VAL A 111 -7.91 10.42 -14.49
N GLU A 112 -8.87 10.66 -13.59
CA GLU A 112 -10.20 11.19 -13.91
C GLU A 112 -10.22 12.71 -14.20
N GLY A 113 -9.05 13.35 -14.27
CA GLY A 113 -8.89 14.76 -14.63
C GLY A 113 -9.21 15.74 -13.51
N LYS A 114 -9.29 15.28 -12.26
CA LYS A 114 -9.41 16.18 -11.10
C LYS A 114 -8.08 16.86 -10.81
N LYS A 115 -8.15 18.13 -10.40
CA LYS A 115 -6.97 18.84 -9.89
C LYS A 115 -6.71 18.45 -8.43
N VAL A 116 -5.63 17.71 -8.19
CA VAL A 116 -5.30 17.14 -6.87
C VAL A 116 -4.07 17.84 -6.26
N LEU A 117 -4.19 18.26 -5.00
CA LEU A 117 -3.06 18.63 -4.14
C LEU A 117 -2.92 17.57 -3.06
N HIS A 118 -1.76 16.91 -3.00
CA HIS A 118 -1.45 15.86 -2.04
C HIS A 118 -0.32 16.33 -1.13
N MET A 119 -0.54 16.33 0.18
CA MET A 119 0.41 16.85 1.16
C MET A 119 0.71 15.81 2.24
N ASP A 120 1.94 15.77 2.74
CA ASP A 120 2.32 15.01 3.92
C ASP A 120 3.19 15.85 4.85
N ARG A 121 2.97 15.70 6.16
CA ARG A 121 3.80 16.30 7.21
C ARG A 121 5.16 15.63 7.36
N ASN A 122 5.31 14.40 6.87
CA ASN A 122 6.56 13.65 6.94
C ASN A 122 7.48 13.97 5.75
N ASP A 123 8.78 13.80 5.93
CA ASP A 123 9.81 13.91 4.90
C ASP A 123 9.95 12.62 4.05
N TYR A 124 9.03 11.66 4.22
CA TYR A 124 8.99 10.38 3.53
C TYR A 124 7.55 9.99 3.16
N TYR A 125 7.41 9.09 2.18
CA TYR A 125 6.13 8.53 1.77
C TYR A 125 5.65 7.39 2.68
N GLY A 126 4.33 7.16 2.72
CA GLY A 126 3.71 5.96 3.26
C GLY A 126 3.01 6.12 4.61
N GLY A 127 3.21 7.25 5.31
CA GLY A 127 2.57 7.50 6.61
C GLY A 127 2.82 6.36 7.62
N GLU A 128 1.74 5.76 8.14
CA GLU A 128 1.84 4.63 9.08
C GLU A 128 2.30 3.31 8.44
N SER A 129 2.17 3.16 7.12
CA SER A 129 2.61 1.98 6.35
C SER A 129 3.91 2.22 5.58
N ALA A 130 4.68 3.24 5.96
CA ALA A 130 5.97 3.57 5.35
C ALA A 130 6.99 2.42 5.43
N SER A 131 7.87 2.36 4.44
CA SER A 131 9.11 1.58 4.47
C SER A 131 10.25 2.49 4.92
N LEU A 132 10.85 2.18 6.06
CA LEU A 132 11.91 2.98 6.66
C LEU A 132 13.28 2.39 6.39
N ASN A 133 14.29 3.23 6.23
CA ASN A 133 15.67 2.78 6.39
C ASN A 133 15.99 2.49 7.86
N LEU A 134 17.20 1.97 8.12
CA LEU A 134 17.59 1.52 9.46
C LEU A 134 17.68 2.70 10.44
N THR A 135 18.21 3.84 10.00
CA THR A 135 18.37 5.06 10.81
C THR A 135 17.02 5.65 11.21
N GLN A 136 16.06 5.69 10.27
CA GLN A 136 14.69 6.11 10.51
C GLN A 136 13.98 5.16 11.48
N LEU A 137 14.16 3.84 11.33
CA LEU A 137 13.61 2.85 12.25
C LEU A 137 14.15 3.07 13.68
N TYR A 138 15.46 3.23 13.85
CA TYR A 138 16.08 3.49 15.15
C TYR A 138 15.61 4.82 15.74
N ARG A 139 15.55 5.89 14.95
CA ARG A 139 15.01 7.18 15.40
C ARG A 139 13.58 7.04 15.93
N LYS A 140 12.75 6.24 15.26
CA LYS A 140 11.35 6.02 15.64
C LYS A 140 11.18 5.19 16.91
N PHE A 141 11.91 4.09 17.04
CA PHE A 141 11.70 3.11 18.12
C PHE A 141 12.70 3.22 19.28
N ARG A 142 13.87 3.80 19.04
CA ARG A 142 14.99 3.93 19.98
C ARG A 142 15.65 5.30 19.85
N PRO A 143 14.92 6.40 20.10
CA PRO A 143 15.42 7.75 19.88
C PRO A 143 16.73 7.99 20.65
N GLY A 144 17.74 8.53 19.95
CA GLY A 144 19.08 8.78 20.49
C GLY A 144 20.03 7.58 20.47
N GLN A 145 19.62 6.44 19.90
CA GLN A 145 20.49 5.30 19.63
C GLN A 145 20.78 5.20 18.13
N GLU A 146 22.06 5.09 17.79
CA GLU A 146 22.48 4.82 16.43
C GLU A 146 22.35 3.31 16.11
N PRO A 147 22.03 2.95 14.85
CA PRO A 147 22.05 1.55 14.44
C PRO A 147 23.43 0.90 14.64
N PRO A 148 23.49 -0.32 15.19
CA PRO A 148 24.73 -1.09 15.28
C PRO A 148 25.35 -1.32 13.91
N ALA A 149 26.67 -1.09 13.77
CA ALA A 149 27.37 -1.18 12.50
C ALA A 149 27.32 -2.59 11.87
N GLU A 150 27.15 -3.63 12.68
CA GLU A 150 26.99 -5.02 12.23
C GLU A 150 25.68 -5.30 11.48
N LEU A 151 24.69 -4.39 11.54
CA LEU A 151 23.47 -4.50 10.77
C LEU A 151 23.68 -4.13 9.29
N GLY A 152 24.83 -3.58 8.90
CA GLY A 152 25.12 -3.23 7.50
C GLY A 152 24.75 -1.79 7.17
N LYS A 153 24.61 -1.47 5.88
CA LYS A 153 24.44 -0.09 5.43
C LYS A 153 22.97 0.31 5.40
N ASP A 154 22.70 1.55 5.78
CA ASP A 154 21.35 2.13 5.87
C ASP A 154 20.53 1.95 4.58
N ARG A 155 21.14 2.23 3.42
CA ARG A 155 20.52 2.12 2.08
C ARG A 155 20.11 0.71 1.65
N GLU A 156 20.54 -0.32 2.38
CA GLU A 156 20.16 -1.71 2.08
C GLU A 156 18.83 -2.09 2.74
N TYR A 157 18.27 -1.20 3.56
CA TYR A 157 17.04 -1.43 4.31
C TYR A 157 15.86 -0.64 3.76
N ASN A 158 14.75 -1.36 3.54
CA ASN A 158 13.43 -0.82 3.27
C ASN A 158 12.44 -1.59 4.16
N ILE A 159 12.35 -1.17 5.43
CA ILE A 159 11.66 -1.89 6.50
C ILE A 159 10.22 -1.38 6.61
N ASP A 160 9.26 -2.16 6.11
CA ASP A 160 7.85 -1.83 6.27
C ASP A 160 7.44 -1.81 7.74
N LEU A 161 6.77 -0.73 8.15
CA LEU A 161 6.12 -0.67 9.46
C LEU A 161 4.89 -1.60 9.54
N ILE A 162 4.21 -1.81 8.41
CA ILE A 162 3.01 -2.65 8.30
C ILE A 162 3.12 -3.49 7.02
N PRO A 163 3.76 -4.67 7.07
CA PRO A 163 3.91 -5.51 5.90
C PRO A 163 2.58 -6.20 5.59
N LYS A 164 2.13 -6.01 4.36
CA LYS A 164 0.97 -6.69 3.79
C LYS A 164 1.39 -7.29 2.45
N PHE A 165 1.00 -8.53 2.23
CA PHE A 165 1.16 -9.22 0.98
C PHE A 165 -0.01 -8.93 0.04
N MET A 166 0.29 -8.82 -1.25
CA MET A 166 -0.73 -8.63 -2.27
C MET A 166 -1.16 -9.99 -2.78
N MET A 167 -2.46 -10.28 -2.70
CA MET A 167 -3.00 -11.46 -3.35
C MET A 167 -2.96 -11.25 -4.86
N SER A 168 -2.45 -12.24 -5.58
CA SER A 168 -1.95 -12.01 -6.94
C SER A 168 -3.05 -11.79 -7.99
N ASN A 169 -4.30 -12.15 -7.68
CA ASN A 169 -5.50 -11.79 -8.43
C ASN A 169 -6.44 -10.86 -7.63
N GLY A 170 -5.99 -10.35 -6.49
CA GLY A 170 -6.76 -9.48 -5.60
C GLY A 170 -6.99 -8.08 -6.17
N GLU A 171 -7.80 -7.30 -5.46
CA GLU A 171 -8.22 -5.97 -5.92
C GLU A 171 -7.05 -4.98 -6.05
N ILE A 172 -6.05 -5.08 -5.17
CA ILE A 172 -4.86 -4.23 -5.24
C ILE A 172 -4.15 -4.38 -6.59
N VAL A 173 -4.02 -5.61 -7.12
CA VAL A 173 -3.41 -5.85 -8.44
C VAL A 173 -4.28 -5.26 -9.55
N ARG A 174 -5.59 -5.26 -9.39
CA ARG A 174 -6.52 -4.60 -10.33
C ARG A 174 -6.33 -3.08 -10.33
N PHE A 175 -6.16 -2.45 -9.15
CA PHE A 175 -5.82 -1.02 -9.08
C PHE A 175 -4.49 -0.72 -9.76
N LEU A 176 -3.46 -1.50 -9.47
CA LEU A 176 -2.12 -1.28 -10.02
C LEU A 176 -2.10 -1.41 -11.56
N THR A 177 -2.78 -2.43 -12.09
CA THR A 177 -2.87 -2.67 -13.55
C THR A 177 -3.77 -1.65 -14.24
N HIS A 178 -4.89 -1.26 -13.62
CA HIS A 178 -5.81 -0.25 -14.18
C HIS A 178 -5.15 1.13 -14.30
N THR A 179 -4.35 1.49 -13.30
CA THR A 179 -3.67 2.80 -13.24
C THR A 179 -2.31 2.81 -13.94
N ASP A 180 -1.91 1.70 -14.58
CA ASP A 180 -0.63 1.53 -15.28
C ASP A 180 0.62 1.76 -14.40
N VAL A 181 0.49 1.78 -13.07
CA VAL A 181 1.63 1.94 -12.15
C VAL A 181 2.51 0.69 -12.08
N THR A 182 2.05 -0.47 -12.58
CA THR A 182 2.87 -1.68 -12.69
C THR A 182 4.11 -1.49 -13.58
N ARG A 183 4.17 -0.42 -14.38
CA ARG A 183 5.36 -0.06 -15.16
C ARG A 183 6.56 0.35 -14.30
N TYR A 184 6.30 0.77 -13.06
CA TYR A 184 7.31 1.25 -12.12
C TYR A 184 7.66 0.21 -11.04
N LEU A 185 6.98 -0.95 -11.07
CA LEU A 185 7.01 -1.90 -9.96
C LEU A 185 7.42 -3.28 -10.45
N GLU A 186 8.42 -3.84 -9.79
CA GLU A 186 8.78 -5.25 -9.93
C GLU A 186 8.24 -6.03 -8.73
N PHE A 187 7.59 -7.16 -8.99
CA PHE A 187 7.04 -8.01 -7.95
C PHE A 187 7.72 -9.36 -7.89
N LYS A 188 7.90 -9.86 -6.68
CA LYS A 188 8.37 -11.22 -6.42
C LYS A 188 7.29 -12.01 -5.70
N GLN A 189 7.19 -13.29 -6.05
CA GLN A 189 6.26 -14.20 -5.39
C GLN A 189 6.78 -14.59 -4.01
N ILE A 190 5.90 -14.60 -3.01
CA ILE A 190 6.21 -15.12 -1.69
C ILE A 190 6.38 -16.64 -1.75
N ALA A 191 7.43 -17.17 -1.11
CA ALA A 191 7.84 -18.56 -1.31
C ALA A 191 6.89 -19.59 -0.67
N GLY A 192 6.14 -19.22 0.37
CA GLY A 192 5.14 -20.13 0.96
C GLY A 192 4.10 -19.47 1.87
N SER A 193 2.95 -20.12 1.95
CA SER A 193 1.89 -19.83 2.94
C SER A 193 1.73 -21.04 3.85
N TYR A 194 1.80 -20.81 5.15
CA TYR A 194 1.84 -21.83 6.18
C TYR A 194 0.77 -21.59 7.24
N PHE A 195 0.38 -22.68 7.88
CA PHE A 195 -0.60 -22.74 8.95
C PHE A 195 0.04 -23.36 10.19
N PHE A 196 -0.18 -22.76 11.35
CA PHE A 196 0.24 -23.33 12.62
C PHE A 196 -0.86 -24.20 13.21
N ARG A 197 -0.50 -25.42 13.62
CA ARG A 197 -1.39 -26.35 14.31
C ARG A 197 -0.60 -27.34 15.15
N ASP A 198 -1.09 -27.65 16.35
CA ASP A 198 -0.52 -28.67 17.24
C ASP A 198 1.00 -28.45 17.49
N GLY A 199 1.42 -27.19 17.64
CA GLY A 199 2.82 -26.82 17.85
C GLY A 199 3.70 -26.86 16.60
N LYS A 200 3.12 -27.04 15.40
CA LYS A 200 3.87 -27.22 14.15
C LYS A 200 3.37 -26.29 13.05
N VAL A 201 4.32 -25.81 12.26
CA VAL A 201 4.06 -25.06 11.04
C VAL A 201 4.00 -26.04 9.87
N ALA A 202 2.93 -26.00 9.08
CA ALA A 202 2.79 -26.82 7.89
C ALA A 202 2.27 -25.99 6.71
N LYS A 203 2.65 -26.38 5.48
CA LYS A 203 2.20 -25.68 4.28
C LYS A 203 0.68 -25.84 4.11
N VAL A 204 -0.01 -24.75 3.82
CA VAL A 204 -1.43 -24.75 3.44
C VAL A 204 -1.60 -25.60 2.17
N PRO A 205 -2.40 -26.69 2.16
CA PRO A 205 -2.70 -27.42 0.94
C PRO A 205 -3.69 -26.64 0.07
N THR A 206 -3.33 -26.39 -1.18
CA THR A 206 -4.13 -25.51 -2.04
C THR A 206 -4.59 -26.16 -3.34
N THR A 207 -4.25 -27.43 -3.51
CA THR A 207 -4.69 -28.27 -4.62
C THR A 207 -5.12 -29.64 -4.08
N GLU A 208 -5.87 -30.40 -4.87
CA GLU A 208 -6.23 -31.78 -4.53
C GLU A 208 -4.99 -32.65 -4.25
N THR A 209 -3.94 -32.48 -5.05
CA THR A 209 -2.68 -33.23 -4.92
C THR A 209 -1.94 -32.86 -3.62
N GLU A 210 -1.93 -31.59 -3.24
CA GLU A 210 -1.34 -31.16 -1.97
C GLU A 210 -2.19 -31.60 -0.77
N ALA A 211 -3.52 -31.55 -0.87
CA ALA A 211 -4.42 -32.02 0.18
C ALA A 211 -4.17 -33.49 0.50
N LEU A 212 -4.05 -34.35 -0.53
CA LEU A 212 -3.74 -35.77 -0.36
C LEU A 212 -2.36 -36.02 0.29
N LYS A 213 -1.40 -35.12 0.11
CA LYS A 213 -0.04 -35.21 0.68
C LYS A 213 0.10 -34.51 2.03
N SER A 214 -0.87 -33.69 2.43
CA SER A 214 -0.79 -32.86 3.62
C SER A 214 -0.66 -33.68 4.91
N SER A 215 0.19 -33.24 5.83
CA SER A 215 0.28 -33.78 7.18
C SER A 215 -0.74 -33.18 8.14
N LEU A 216 -1.47 -32.13 7.73
CA LEU A 216 -2.50 -31.46 8.53
C LEU A 216 -3.81 -32.25 8.61
N LEU A 217 -4.02 -33.21 7.71
CA LEU A 217 -5.31 -33.88 7.50
C LEU A 217 -5.19 -35.39 7.69
N GLY A 218 -6.14 -35.97 8.43
CA GLY A 218 -6.34 -37.43 8.47
C GLY A 218 -6.77 -37.99 7.11
N VAL A 219 -6.64 -39.31 6.91
CA VAL A 219 -6.90 -39.95 5.60
C VAL A 219 -8.33 -39.74 5.08
N VAL A 220 -9.32 -39.80 5.98
CA VAL A 220 -10.73 -39.57 5.62
C VAL A 220 -10.94 -38.11 5.28
N GLU A 221 -10.39 -37.21 6.08
CA GLU A 221 -10.55 -35.77 5.93
C GLU A 221 -9.95 -35.25 4.62
N LYS A 222 -8.83 -35.82 4.18
CA LYS A 222 -8.24 -35.52 2.86
C LYS A 222 -9.22 -35.68 1.71
N ARG A 223 -10.06 -36.73 1.75
CA ARG A 223 -11.08 -36.97 0.71
C ARG A 223 -12.24 -35.98 0.80
N ARG A 224 -12.58 -35.52 2.01
CA ARG A 224 -13.63 -34.50 2.19
C ARG A 224 -13.17 -33.15 1.66
N VAL A 225 -11.95 -32.74 1.99
CA VAL A 225 -11.32 -31.52 1.47
C VAL A 225 -11.18 -31.56 -0.04
N GLN A 226 -10.78 -32.70 -0.62
CA GLN A 226 -10.72 -32.87 -2.07
C GLN A 226 -12.08 -32.56 -2.72
N LYS A 227 -13.17 -33.16 -2.23
CA LYS A 227 -14.52 -32.92 -2.76
C LYS A 227 -14.98 -31.47 -2.58
N PHE A 228 -14.61 -30.83 -1.48
CA PHE A 228 -14.91 -29.42 -1.25
C PHE A 228 -14.19 -28.52 -2.28
N PHE A 229 -12.91 -28.77 -2.57
CA PHE A 229 -12.19 -28.04 -3.60
C PHE A 229 -12.70 -28.34 -5.02
N GLU A 230 -13.09 -29.58 -5.31
CA GLU A 230 -13.77 -29.93 -6.57
C GLU A 230 -15.08 -29.13 -6.73
N PHE A 231 -15.86 -28.97 -5.65
CA PHE A 231 -17.06 -28.14 -5.64
C PHE A 231 -16.75 -26.67 -5.96
N ILE A 232 -15.77 -26.08 -5.27
CA ILE A 232 -15.38 -24.68 -5.49
C ILE A 232 -14.90 -24.45 -6.92
N GLN A 233 -14.03 -25.32 -7.44
CA GLN A 233 -13.47 -25.17 -8.78
C GLN A 233 -14.52 -25.30 -9.90
N ASN A 234 -15.56 -26.11 -9.66
CA ASN A 234 -16.63 -26.33 -10.64
C ASN A 234 -17.81 -25.37 -10.48
N TRP A 235 -17.83 -24.53 -9.44
CA TRP A 235 -18.93 -23.60 -9.19
C TRP A 235 -19.11 -22.60 -10.35
N LYS A 236 -20.32 -22.55 -10.90
CA LYS A 236 -20.72 -21.56 -11.91
C LYS A 236 -22.02 -20.90 -11.49
N ALA A 237 -22.01 -19.58 -11.30
CA ALA A 237 -23.17 -18.84 -10.81
C ALA A 237 -24.43 -19.06 -11.69
N GLU A 238 -24.23 -19.16 -13.00
CA GLU A 238 -25.30 -19.30 -14.01
C GLU A 238 -25.77 -20.76 -14.23
N ASP A 239 -25.18 -21.74 -13.55
CA ASP A 239 -25.44 -23.18 -13.78
C ASP A 239 -25.73 -23.92 -12.47
N ASP A 240 -27.02 -24.05 -12.17
CA ASP A 240 -27.57 -24.72 -10.97
C ASP A 240 -27.06 -26.16 -10.79
N SER A 241 -26.68 -26.85 -11.88
CA SER A 241 -26.17 -28.23 -11.78
C SER A 241 -24.84 -28.32 -11.04
N THR A 242 -24.08 -27.22 -11.00
CA THR A 242 -22.79 -27.13 -10.30
C THR A 242 -22.95 -26.82 -8.81
N HIS A 243 -24.11 -26.34 -8.38
CA HIS A 243 -24.29 -25.80 -7.02
C HIS A 243 -24.41 -26.89 -5.96
N ASN A 244 -24.52 -28.17 -6.36
CA ASN A 244 -24.70 -29.30 -5.46
C ASN A 244 -25.94 -29.15 -4.54
N GLY A 245 -26.93 -28.35 -4.92
CA GLY A 245 -28.10 -28.04 -4.08
C GLY A 245 -27.77 -27.14 -2.88
N LEU A 246 -26.80 -26.23 -3.04
CA LEU A 246 -26.55 -25.09 -2.15
C LEU A 246 -26.98 -23.81 -2.85
N ASP A 247 -27.45 -22.84 -2.08
CA ASP A 247 -27.66 -21.45 -2.52
C ASP A 247 -26.73 -20.58 -1.67
N LEU A 248 -25.62 -20.11 -2.24
CA LEU A 248 -24.58 -19.40 -1.46
C LEU A 248 -25.07 -18.07 -0.87
N GLU A 249 -26.15 -17.48 -1.38
CA GLU A 249 -26.74 -16.26 -0.80
C GLU A 249 -27.53 -16.57 0.47
N LYS A 250 -28.15 -17.76 0.55
CA LYS A 250 -29.04 -18.14 1.65
C LYS A 250 -28.36 -19.04 2.67
N ASN A 251 -27.52 -19.95 2.20
CA ASN A 251 -26.85 -20.89 3.07
C ASN A 251 -25.73 -20.21 3.83
N THR A 252 -25.60 -20.58 5.10
CA THR A 252 -24.47 -20.13 5.91
C THR A 252 -23.22 -20.95 5.58
N MET A 253 -22.03 -20.41 5.88
CA MET A 253 -20.80 -21.17 5.64
C MET A 253 -20.74 -22.45 6.50
N ALA A 254 -21.32 -22.42 7.71
CA ALA A 254 -21.45 -23.61 8.55
C ALA A 254 -22.25 -24.74 7.87
N GLU A 255 -23.38 -24.41 7.22
CA GLU A 255 -24.18 -25.38 6.47
C GLU A 255 -23.43 -25.95 5.27
N VAL A 256 -22.62 -25.12 4.60
CA VAL A 256 -21.74 -25.58 3.51
C VAL A 256 -20.72 -26.58 4.05
N TYR A 257 -20.02 -26.26 5.14
CA TYR A 257 -19.06 -27.17 5.75
C TYR A 257 -19.68 -28.47 6.24
N GLU A 258 -20.87 -28.41 6.85
CA GLU A 258 -21.62 -29.59 7.28
C GLU A 258 -21.95 -30.51 6.09
N LYS A 259 -22.37 -29.95 4.96
CA LYS A 259 -22.67 -30.73 3.74
C LYS A 259 -21.48 -31.54 3.24
N PHE A 260 -20.27 -30.98 3.31
CA PHE A 260 -19.03 -31.67 2.93
C PHE A 260 -18.44 -32.49 4.09
N GLY A 261 -19.01 -32.39 5.29
CA GLY A 261 -18.59 -33.08 6.50
C GLY A 261 -17.21 -32.65 6.99
N LEU A 262 -16.81 -31.40 6.76
CA LEU A 262 -15.50 -30.91 7.15
C LEU A 262 -15.38 -30.80 8.66
N GLU A 263 -14.30 -31.32 9.22
CA GLU A 263 -14.03 -31.29 10.66
C GLU A 263 -13.67 -29.86 11.12
N PRO A 264 -13.95 -29.48 12.38
CA PRO A 264 -13.73 -28.10 12.86
C PRO A 264 -12.33 -27.55 12.53
N ALA A 265 -11.28 -28.34 12.75
CA ALA A 265 -9.92 -27.88 12.47
C ALA A 265 -9.61 -27.72 10.96
N THR A 266 -10.39 -28.35 10.08
CA THR A 266 -10.34 -28.10 8.63
C THR A 266 -11.09 -26.82 8.28
N GLN A 267 -12.20 -26.54 8.97
CA GLN A 267 -12.94 -25.28 8.83
C GLN A 267 -12.06 -24.10 9.25
N ASP A 268 -11.34 -24.21 10.38
CA ASP A 268 -10.38 -23.20 10.84
C ASP A 268 -9.32 -22.93 9.77
N PHE A 269 -8.73 -24.01 9.24
CA PHE A 269 -7.74 -23.92 8.17
C PHE A 269 -8.29 -23.20 6.92
N ILE A 270 -9.47 -23.56 6.44
CA ILE A 270 -10.06 -22.95 5.23
C ILE A 270 -10.46 -21.49 5.50
N GLY A 271 -11.16 -21.23 6.61
CA GLY A 271 -11.65 -19.92 6.98
C GLY A 271 -10.54 -18.90 7.22
N HIS A 272 -9.54 -19.26 8.02
CA HIS A 272 -8.51 -18.32 8.45
C HIS A 272 -7.31 -18.24 7.49
N SER A 273 -6.99 -19.32 6.76
CA SER A 273 -5.80 -19.31 5.86
C SER A 273 -6.10 -19.18 4.38
N MET A 274 -7.30 -19.57 3.93
CA MET A 274 -7.69 -19.43 2.52
C MET A 274 -8.67 -18.29 2.33
N ALA A 275 -9.73 -18.23 3.14
CA ALA A 275 -10.67 -17.13 3.13
C ALA A 275 -10.17 -15.90 3.91
N LEU A 276 -9.12 -16.05 4.73
CA LEU A 276 -8.48 -14.95 5.47
C LEU A 276 -9.47 -14.17 6.35
N HIS A 277 -10.44 -14.88 6.95
CA HIS A 277 -11.30 -14.32 7.98
C HIS A 277 -10.52 -14.11 9.28
N LEU A 278 -10.89 -13.07 10.02
CA LEU A 278 -10.22 -12.67 11.27
C LEU A 278 -10.75 -13.41 12.50
N ASP A 279 -11.98 -13.89 12.40
CA ASP A 279 -12.76 -14.54 13.45
C ASP A 279 -13.72 -15.55 12.82
N ASP A 280 -14.51 -16.25 13.66
CA ASP A 280 -15.45 -17.30 13.25
C ASP A 280 -16.87 -16.78 12.94
N ASP A 281 -17.12 -15.46 12.93
CA ASP A 281 -18.46 -14.95 12.65
C ASP A 281 -18.90 -15.20 11.21
N TYR A 282 -17.96 -15.42 10.29
CA TYR A 282 -18.26 -15.83 8.90
C TYR A 282 -19.06 -17.14 8.82
N LEU A 283 -18.93 -18.03 9.81
CA LEU A 283 -19.68 -19.29 9.86
C LEU A 283 -21.20 -19.08 9.89
N LYS A 284 -21.63 -17.96 10.48
CA LYS A 284 -23.05 -17.58 10.65
C LYS A 284 -23.58 -16.71 9.50
N LYS A 285 -22.69 -16.21 8.64
CA LYS A 285 -23.01 -15.33 7.50
C LYS A 285 -23.23 -16.17 6.24
N SER A 286 -23.79 -15.53 5.21
CA SER A 286 -23.92 -16.10 3.87
C SER A 286 -22.56 -16.65 3.38
N ALA A 287 -22.59 -17.84 2.77
CA ALA A 287 -21.41 -18.50 2.26
C ALA A 287 -20.76 -17.80 1.05
N ARG A 288 -21.50 -16.92 0.35
CA ARG A 288 -21.04 -16.23 -0.87
C ARG A 288 -19.67 -15.58 -0.69
N GLU A 289 -19.56 -14.67 0.27
CA GLU A 289 -18.33 -13.90 0.49
C GLU A 289 -17.14 -14.84 0.79
N THR A 290 -17.37 -15.85 1.62
CA THR A 290 -16.32 -16.81 1.99
C THR A 290 -15.88 -17.65 0.79
N ILE A 291 -16.82 -18.14 -0.02
CA ILE A 291 -16.51 -18.91 -1.22
C ILE A 291 -15.77 -18.05 -2.25
N ASP A 292 -16.18 -16.80 -2.45
CA ASP A 292 -15.51 -15.88 -3.38
C ASP A 292 -14.06 -15.61 -2.94
N LYS A 293 -13.81 -15.43 -1.63
CA LYS A 293 -12.45 -15.30 -1.08
C LYS A 293 -11.62 -16.57 -1.30
N ILE A 294 -12.21 -17.76 -1.11
CA ILE A 294 -11.53 -19.03 -1.39
C ILE A 294 -11.21 -19.19 -2.88
N ILE A 295 -12.15 -18.87 -3.77
CA ILE A 295 -11.94 -18.88 -5.23
C ILE A 295 -10.80 -17.95 -5.59
N LEU A 296 -10.77 -16.73 -5.04
CA LEU A 296 -9.74 -15.75 -5.26
C LEU A 296 -8.35 -16.24 -4.80
N TYR A 297 -8.27 -16.89 -3.65
CA TYR A 297 -7.06 -17.52 -3.13
C TYR A 297 -6.55 -18.63 -4.07
N VAL A 298 -7.43 -19.55 -4.48
CA VAL A 298 -7.10 -20.66 -5.39
C VAL A 298 -6.67 -20.14 -6.76
N ALA A 299 -7.38 -19.16 -7.31
CA ALA A 299 -7.04 -18.53 -8.59
C ALA A 299 -5.69 -17.82 -8.55
N SER A 300 -5.36 -17.17 -7.42
CA SER A 300 -4.07 -16.51 -7.23
C SER A 300 -2.91 -17.51 -7.20
N ILE A 301 -3.11 -18.67 -6.57
CA ILE A 301 -2.11 -19.75 -6.60
C ILE A 301 -1.98 -20.35 -7.98
N ALA A 302 -3.08 -20.58 -8.69
CA ALA A 302 -3.04 -21.13 -10.04
C ALA A 302 -2.19 -20.27 -11.00
N ARG A 303 -2.05 -18.96 -10.72
CA ARG A 303 -1.26 -18.04 -11.53
C ARG A 303 0.25 -18.22 -11.36
N TYR A 304 0.75 -18.47 -10.14
CA TYR A 304 2.20 -18.46 -9.84
C TYR A 304 2.73 -19.70 -9.08
N GLY A 305 1.87 -20.55 -8.50
CA GLY A 305 2.16 -21.91 -8.05
C GLY A 305 2.69 -22.10 -6.61
N LYS A 306 3.54 -21.23 -6.07
CA LYS A 306 4.12 -21.41 -4.71
C LYS A 306 3.19 -20.96 -3.58
N SER A 307 2.66 -19.75 -3.69
CA SER A 307 1.73 -19.09 -2.77
C SER A 307 0.82 -18.13 -3.56
N PRO A 308 -0.32 -17.67 -3.00
CA PRO A 308 -1.21 -16.70 -3.66
C PRO A 308 -0.63 -15.28 -3.64
N TYR A 309 0.52 -15.06 -3.02
CA TYR A 309 0.99 -13.75 -2.63
C TYR A 309 2.17 -13.29 -3.48
N ILE A 310 2.16 -12.00 -3.76
CA ILE A 310 3.28 -11.25 -4.33
C ILE A 310 3.61 -10.07 -3.43
N TYR A 311 4.84 -9.58 -3.54
CA TYR A 311 5.36 -8.46 -2.77
C TYR A 311 6.33 -7.66 -3.65
N PRO A 312 6.33 -6.33 -3.59
CA PRO A 312 7.19 -5.52 -4.45
C PRO A 312 8.66 -5.66 -4.03
N LEU A 313 9.56 -5.66 -4.99
CA LEU A 313 10.97 -5.42 -4.68
C LEU A 313 11.10 -4.03 -4.06
N HIS A 314 12.02 -3.88 -3.11
CA HIS A 314 12.25 -2.64 -2.35
C HIS A 314 11.14 -2.28 -1.34
N GLY A 315 10.15 -3.15 -1.14
CA GLY A 315 9.17 -3.00 -0.07
C GLY A 315 7.95 -2.14 -0.43
N LEU A 316 7.02 -2.01 0.51
CA LEU A 316 5.69 -1.45 0.21
C LEU A 316 5.69 0.06 -0.03
N GLY A 317 6.76 0.75 0.38
CA GLY A 317 6.99 2.17 0.11
C GLY A 317 7.04 2.49 -1.39
N GLU A 318 7.32 1.52 -2.25
CA GLU A 318 7.26 1.69 -3.71
C GLU A 318 5.83 1.94 -4.21
N LEU A 319 4.81 1.45 -3.49
CA LEU A 319 3.41 1.61 -3.90
C LEU A 319 2.97 3.08 -3.77
N PRO A 320 3.05 3.75 -2.59
CA PRO A 320 2.77 5.18 -2.49
C PRO A 320 3.56 6.04 -3.48
N GLN A 321 4.87 5.76 -3.65
CA GLN A 321 5.73 6.48 -4.58
C GLN A 321 5.25 6.36 -6.04
N SER A 322 4.88 5.15 -6.47
CA SER A 322 4.39 4.91 -7.83
C SER A 322 3.07 5.63 -8.11
N PHE A 323 2.16 5.66 -7.14
CA PHE A 323 0.91 6.41 -7.24
C PHE A 323 1.14 7.93 -7.18
N ALA A 324 2.14 8.40 -6.42
CA ALA A 324 2.54 9.80 -6.42
C ALA A 324 3.06 10.23 -7.79
N ARG A 325 3.93 9.40 -8.41
CA ARG A 325 4.40 9.60 -9.77
C ARG A 325 3.24 9.63 -10.77
N LEU A 326 2.30 8.69 -10.67
CA LEU A 326 1.10 8.67 -11.51
C LEU A 326 0.33 9.99 -11.39
N SER A 327 -0.01 10.39 -10.18
CA SER A 327 -0.78 11.61 -9.96
C SER A 327 -0.06 12.84 -10.53
N ALA A 328 1.28 12.93 -10.36
CA ALA A 328 2.08 14.01 -10.93
C ALA A 328 2.05 14.06 -12.47
N ILE A 329 2.05 12.91 -13.15
CA ILE A 329 1.92 12.82 -14.62
C ILE A 329 0.59 13.45 -15.09
N TYR A 330 -0.46 13.31 -14.29
CA TYR A 330 -1.80 13.85 -14.58
C TYR A 330 -2.02 15.26 -14.01
N GLY A 331 -0.96 15.93 -13.55
CA GLY A 331 -1.03 17.31 -13.06
C GLY A 331 -1.36 17.45 -11.57
N GLY A 332 -1.38 16.34 -10.83
CA GLY A 332 -1.38 16.35 -9.38
C GLY A 332 -0.11 16.99 -8.82
N THR A 333 -0.23 17.61 -7.65
CA THR A 333 0.88 18.22 -6.92
C THR A 333 1.13 17.46 -5.64
N TYR A 334 2.36 17.02 -5.39
CA TYR A 334 2.78 16.43 -4.12
C TYR A 334 3.65 17.41 -3.34
N MET A 335 3.48 17.43 -2.01
CA MET A 335 4.29 18.22 -1.08
C MET A 335 4.60 17.38 0.16
N LEU A 336 5.85 16.94 0.32
CA LEU A 336 6.33 16.33 1.57
C LEU A 336 6.89 17.41 2.50
N ASP A 337 7.18 17.03 3.76
CA ASP A 337 7.66 17.93 4.81
C ASP A 337 6.79 19.20 4.94
N ARG A 338 5.49 19.05 4.70
CA ARG A 338 4.53 20.15 4.68
C ARG A 338 3.24 19.76 5.39
N ALA A 339 3.19 20.09 6.67
CA ALA A 339 2.00 19.85 7.49
C ALA A 339 0.80 20.70 7.04
N ALA A 340 -0.38 20.09 7.01
CA ALA A 340 -1.64 20.81 7.06
C ALA A 340 -1.98 21.10 8.52
N ASP A 341 -1.81 22.34 8.95
CA ASP A 341 -1.99 22.77 10.35
C ASP A 341 -3.46 22.82 10.76
N GLU A 342 -4.35 23.10 9.79
CA GLU A 342 -5.78 23.26 10.02
C GLU A 342 -6.57 22.86 8.77
N ILE A 343 -7.64 22.08 8.95
CA ILE A 343 -8.69 21.88 7.94
C ILE A 343 -9.72 22.98 8.12
N ILE A 344 -9.98 23.76 7.07
CA ILE A 344 -10.81 24.95 7.12
C ILE A 344 -12.24 24.60 6.73
N TYR A 345 -13.21 25.03 7.55
CA TYR A 345 -14.64 24.81 7.32
C TYR A 345 -15.40 26.12 7.16
N GLU A 346 -16.39 26.13 6.27
CA GLU A 346 -17.42 27.17 6.16
C GLU A 346 -18.80 26.50 6.22
N ASN A 347 -19.66 26.96 7.14
CA ASN A 347 -21.01 26.38 7.34
C ASN A 347 -21.01 24.85 7.57
N GLY A 348 -19.95 24.31 8.19
CA GLY A 348 -19.82 22.87 8.45
C GLY A 348 -19.30 22.05 7.27
N VAL A 349 -18.94 22.68 6.15
CA VAL A 349 -18.36 22.02 4.96
C VAL A 349 -16.92 22.45 4.80
N VAL A 350 -16.04 21.51 4.46
CA VAL A 350 -14.63 21.80 4.19
C VAL A 350 -14.49 22.68 2.95
N VAL A 351 -13.63 23.69 3.04
CA VAL A 351 -13.31 24.60 1.93
C VAL A 351 -11.82 24.66 1.59
N GLY A 352 -10.97 23.98 2.35
CA GLY A 352 -9.53 24.00 2.14
C GLY A 352 -8.71 23.59 3.35
N VAL A 353 -7.40 23.79 3.26
CA VAL A 353 -6.44 23.52 4.33
C VAL A 353 -5.49 24.71 4.49
N ARG A 354 -5.06 24.95 5.72
CA ARG A 354 -4.01 25.93 6.06
C ARG A 354 -2.69 25.21 6.28
N SER A 355 -1.61 25.78 5.78
CA SER A 355 -0.25 25.34 6.07
C SER A 355 0.65 26.57 6.25
N GLY A 356 1.00 26.86 7.50
CA GLY A 356 1.64 28.09 7.92
C GLY A 356 0.77 29.31 7.63
N SER A 357 1.31 30.25 6.85
CA SER A 357 0.57 31.44 6.39
C SER A 357 -0.32 31.19 5.19
N ASP A 358 -0.16 30.04 4.53
CA ASP A 358 -0.76 29.77 3.23
C ASP A 358 -2.06 28.96 3.35
N ILE A 359 -2.99 29.12 2.41
CA ILE A 359 -4.29 28.45 2.37
C ILE A 359 -4.56 27.93 0.97
N ALA A 360 -4.83 26.64 0.79
CA ALA A 360 -5.32 26.08 -0.48
C ALA A 360 -6.79 25.79 -0.32
N LYS A 361 -7.55 26.11 -1.36
CA LYS A 361 -8.98 25.84 -1.40
C LYS A 361 -9.24 24.52 -2.12
N ALA A 362 -10.19 23.75 -1.61
CA ALA A 362 -10.68 22.56 -2.28
C ALA A 362 -12.17 22.35 -2.04
N LYS A 363 -12.81 21.57 -2.92
CA LYS A 363 -14.21 21.17 -2.77
C LYS A 363 -14.36 20.00 -1.78
N GLN A 364 -13.35 19.14 -1.72
CA GLN A 364 -13.32 17.93 -0.90
C GLN A 364 -11.91 17.72 -0.34
N VAL A 365 -11.83 17.14 0.86
CA VAL A 365 -10.56 16.72 1.47
C VAL A 365 -10.61 15.23 1.80
N ILE A 366 -9.54 14.52 1.48
CA ILE A 366 -9.27 13.14 1.90
C ILE A 366 -8.13 13.18 2.91
N CYS A 367 -8.21 12.41 3.99
CA CYS A 367 -7.07 12.29 4.90
C CYS A 367 -7.03 10.97 5.65
N ASP A 368 -5.84 10.62 6.14
CA ASP A 368 -5.71 9.58 7.16
C ASP A 368 -6.18 10.08 8.55
N PRO A 369 -6.49 9.17 9.49
CA PRO A 369 -6.97 9.53 10.84
C PRO A 369 -6.11 10.54 11.61
N SER A 370 -4.81 10.62 11.35
CA SER A 370 -3.89 11.52 12.06
C SER A 370 -4.11 13.00 11.77
N TYR A 371 -4.83 13.34 10.71
CA TYR A 371 -5.21 14.73 10.37
C TYR A 371 -6.59 15.14 10.91
N ALA A 372 -7.38 14.19 11.41
CA ALA A 372 -8.75 14.44 11.85
C ALA A 372 -9.10 13.64 13.12
N LYS A 373 -8.25 13.76 14.15
CA LYS A 373 -8.35 12.98 15.40
C LYS A 373 -9.69 13.15 16.14
N GLU A 374 -10.33 14.29 15.99
CA GLU A 374 -11.66 14.59 16.54
C GLU A 374 -12.83 14.01 15.73
N LYS A 375 -12.57 13.49 14.52
CA LYS A 375 -13.55 12.90 13.59
C LYS A 375 -13.42 11.38 13.46
N VAL A 376 -12.58 10.77 14.28
CA VAL A 376 -12.36 9.32 14.31
C VAL A 376 -12.65 8.75 15.69
N LYS A 377 -12.89 7.45 15.74
CA LYS A 377 -12.99 6.68 16.98
C LYS A 377 -12.06 5.48 16.90
N SER A 378 -11.46 5.11 18.02
CA SER A 378 -10.69 3.86 18.13
C SER A 378 -11.66 2.68 18.16
N THR A 379 -11.39 1.67 17.34
CA THR A 379 -12.14 0.40 17.27
C THR A 379 -11.37 -0.77 17.86
N GLY A 380 -10.09 -0.57 18.19
CA GLY A 380 -9.21 -1.58 18.75
C GLY A 380 -7.76 -1.13 18.72
N LYS A 381 -6.84 -2.04 19.03
CA LYS A 381 -5.40 -1.82 18.90
C LYS A 381 -4.75 -2.99 18.19
N VAL A 382 -3.64 -2.75 17.51
CA VAL A 382 -2.78 -3.79 16.94
C VAL A 382 -1.41 -3.70 17.57
N VAL A 383 -0.91 -4.83 18.03
CA VAL A 383 0.49 -4.99 18.40
C VAL A 383 1.26 -5.54 17.20
N ARG A 384 2.43 -4.96 16.91
CA ARG A 384 3.35 -5.43 15.86
C ARG A 384 4.76 -5.53 16.42
N ALA A 385 5.47 -6.60 16.09
CA ALA A 385 6.88 -6.76 16.39
C ALA A 385 7.68 -7.02 15.12
N ILE A 386 8.51 -6.05 14.74
CA ILE A 386 9.48 -6.15 13.66
C ILE A 386 10.72 -6.84 14.20
N CYS A 387 11.08 -7.97 13.62
CA CYS A 387 12.15 -8.85 14.07
C CYS A 387 13.19 -9.04 12.96
N PHE A 388 14.45 -8.84 13.31
CA PHE A 388 15.59 -9.05 12.42
C PHE A 388 16.13 -10.45 12.68
N LEU A 389 16.25 -11.26 11.63
CA LEU A 389 16.73 -12.64 11.72
C LEU A 389 17.95 -12.82 10.82
N LYS A 390 18.93 -13.60 11.27
CA LYS A 390 20.12 -14.00 10.47
C LYS A 390 19.99 -15.38 9.85
N HIS A 391 18.75 -15.87 9.74
CA HIS A 391 18.41 -17.17 9.19
C HIS A 391 16.96 -17.18 8.71
N ALA A 392 16.61 -18.13 7.84
CA ALA A 392 15.22 -18.38 7.48
C ALA A 392 14.43 -18.89 8.70
N ILE A 393 13.11 -18.66 8.71
CA ILE A 393 12.25 -19.13 9.78
C ILE A 393 12.29 -20.68 9.85
N PRO A 394 12.52 -21.30 11.02
CA PRO A 394 12.52 -22.75 11.17
C PRO A 394 11.28 -23.44 10.59
N ASN A 395 11.46 -24.68 10.11
CA ASN A 395 10.38 -25.51 9.53
C ASN A 395 9.72 -24.96 8.24
N THR A 396 10.31 -23.96 7.60
CA THR A 396 9.82 -23.39 6.32
C THR A 396 10.60 -23.85 5.09
N LYS A 397 11.49 -24.86 5.22
CA LYS A 397 12.38 -25.35 4.16
C LYS A 397 13.28 -24.25 3.58
N ASP A 398 13.86 -23.45 4.47
CA ASP A 398 14.76 -22.34 4.12
C ASP A 398 14.13 -21.36 3.11
N ALA A 399 12.83 -21.11 3.26
CA ALA A 399 12.10 -20.19 2.41
C ALA A 399 12.58 -18.75 2.63
N ASP A 400 12.79 -18.02 1.54
CA ASP A 400 13.23 -16.62 1.57
C ASP A 400 12.13 -15.65 2.05
N SER A 401 10.88 -16.09 2.02
CA SER A 401 9.70 -15.31 2.37
C SER A 401 8.52 -16.21 2.67
N VAL A 402 7.77 -15.88 3.71
CA VAL A 402 6.64 -16.70 4.14
C VAL A 402 5.52 -15.87 4.74
N GLN A 403 4.30 -16.39 4.61
CA GLN A 403 3.19 -16.08 5.51
C GLN A 403 2.99 -17.26 6.45
N ILE A 404 2.75 -17.00 7.74
CA ILE A 404 2.29 -17.98 8.71
C ILE A 404 1.04 -17.42 9.40
N VAL A 405 -0.04 -18.20 9.41
CA VAL A 405 -1.26 -17.90 10.16
C VAL A 405 -1.31 -18.81 11.38
N ILE A 406 -1.50 -18.22 12.57
CA ILE A 406 -1.77 -18.92 13.82
C ILE A 406 -3.22 -18.64 14.20
N PRO A 407 -4.13 -19.60 14.04
CA PRO A 407 -5.54 -19.40 14.33
C PRO A 407 -5.78 -19.06 15.79
N GLN A 408 -6.79 -18.23 16.01
CA GLN A 408 -7.29 -17.87 17.34
C GLN A 408 -7.57 -19.10 18.22
N ASN A 409 -8.14 -20.16 17.63
CA ASN A 409 -8.56 -21.38 18.35
C ASN A 409 -7.35 -22.19 18.88
N GLU A 410 -6.20 -22.12 18.22
CA GLU A 410 -4.95 -22.78 18.68
C GLU A 410 -4.36 -22.08 19.92
N LEU A 411 -4.66 -20.80 20.11
CA LEU A 411 -4.13 -19.96 21.19
C LEU A 411 -5.17 -19.65 22.28
N GLY A 412 -6.43 -20.07 22.09
CA GLY A 412 -7.53 -19.67 22.97
C GLY A 412 -7.82 -18.17 22.93
N ARG A 413 -7.61 -17.53 21.78
CA ARG A 413 -7.84 -16.10 21.52
C ARG A 413 -9.15 -15.87 20.76
N SER A 414 -9.49 -14.60 20.55
CA SER A 414 -10.60 -14.17 19.68
C SER A 414 -10.12 -13.58 18.34
N HIS A 415 -8.81 -13.51 18.12
CA HIS A 415 -8.20 -13.06 16.88
C HIS A 415 -6.90 -13.82 16.60
N ASP A 416 -6.65 -14.06 15.32
CA ASP A 416 -5.45 -14.74 14.83
C ASP A 416 -4.16 -13.94 15.11
N VAL A 417 -3.04 -14.66 15.10
CA VAL A 417 -1.70 -14.08 15.06
C VAL A 417 -1.07 -14.34 13.69
N TYR A 418 -0.56 -13.30 13.05
CA TYR A 418 0.06 -13.36 11.74
C TYR A 418 1.57 -13.20 11.83
N VAL A 419 2.30 -13.96 11.00
CA VAL A 419 3.73 -13.75 10.74
C VAL A 419 3.93 -13.53 9.25
N ALA A 420 4.48 -12.39 8.88
CA ALA A 420 4.93 -12.09 7.53
C ALA A 420 6.45 -11.98 7.53
N CYS A 421 7.13 -12.71 6.64
CA CYS A 421 8.58 -12.66 6.52
C CYS A 421 8.99 -12.40 5.08
N VAL A 422 9.91 -11.47 4.91
CA VAL A 422 10.65 -11.18 3.68
C VAL A 422 12.15 -11.14 3.99
N SER A 423 12.98 -11.01 2.98
CA SER A 423 14.44 -11.10 3.12
C SER A 423 15.16 -10.29 2.06
N SER A 424 16.48 -10.36 2.04
CA SER A 424 17.32 -9.76 0.99
C SER A 424 16.88 -10.11 -0.44
N ASN A 425 16.18 -11.24 -0.64
CA ASN A 425 15.61 -11.60 -1.94
C ASN A 425 14.54 -10.61 -2.47
N HIS A 426 14.05 -9.72 -1.61
CA HIS A 426 13.09 -8.66 -1.93
C HIS A 426 13.72 -7.27 -1.89
N ASN A 427 15.06 -7.16 -1.73
CA ASN A 427 15.78 -5.90 -1.62
C ASN A 427 15.33 -4.99 -0.45
N VAL A 428 14.88 -5.60 0.65
CA VAL A 428 14.40 -4.88 1.85
C VAL A 428 15.39 -4.91 3.02
N CYS A 429 16.43 -5.73 2.94
CA CYS A 429 17.49 -5.82 3.94
C CYS A 429 18.78 -6.38 3.31
N PRO A 430 19.95 -6.24 3.97
CA PRO A 430 21.21 -6.81 3.52
C PRO A 430 21.17 -8.31 3.33
N LYS A 431 22.11 -8.83 2.54
CA LYS A 431 22.28 -10.26 2.29
C LYS A 431 22.34 -11.06 3.59
N ASP A 432 21.73 -12.25 3.56
CA ASP A 432 21.67 -13.22 4.67
C ASP A 432 20.83 -12.73 5.88
N MET A 433 20.07 -11.64 5.70
CA MET A 433 19.09 -11.16 6.68
C MET A 433 17.65 -11.43 6.23
N HIS A 434 16.78 -11.63 7.21
CA HIS A 434 15.34 -11.71 7.03
C HIS A 434 14.66 -10.71 7.97
N LEU A 435 13.59 -10.10 7.49
CA LEU A 435 12.70 -9.24 8.26
C LEU A 435 11.39 -10.00 8.46
N ALA A 436 11.10 -10.35 9.71
CA ALA A 436 9.87 -11.02 10.11
C ALA A 436 9.04 -10.08 10.97
N ILE A 437 7.74 -9.99 10.72
CA ILE A 437 6.82 -9.15 11.48
C ILE A 437 5.73 -10.05 12.05
N VAL A 438 5.53 -9.95 13.36
CA VAL A 438 4.47 -10.66 14.08
C VAL A 438 3.41 -9.64 14.50
N SER A 439 2.14 -9.92 14.21
CA SER A 439 1.04 -9.01 14.55
C SER A 439 -0.25 -9.70 14.96
N THR A 440 -1.02 -9.05 15.82
CA THR A 440 -2.38 -9.45 16.21
C THR A 440 -3.17 -8.27 16.77
N ILE A 441 -4.49 -8.41 16.83
CA ILE A 441 -5.38 -7.47 17.53
C ILE A 441 -5.18 -7.65 19.04
N VAL A 442 -5.09 -6.56 19.77
CA VAL A 442 -4.87 -6.57 21.23
C VAL A 442 -6.16 -6.92 21.96
N GLU A 443 -6.11 -7.92 22.82
CA GLU A 443 -7.23 -8.40 23.64
C GLU A 443 -7.02 -8.15 25.14
N THR A 444 -5.80 -7.85 25.56
CA THR A 444 -5.38 -7.76 26.96
C THR A 444 -4.54 -6.51 27.24
N ASP A 445 -4.26 -6.27 28.53
CA ASP A 445 -3.37 -5.19 28.98
C ASP A 445 -1.88 -5.50 28.79
N GLU A 446 -1.52 -6.67 28.26
CA GLU A 446 -0.13 -7.08 28.00
C GLU A 446 0.10 -7.44 26.51
N PRO A 447 0.04 -6.45 25.58
CA PRO A 447 0.01 -6.72 24.13
C PRO A 447 1.19 -7.53 23.61
N GLU A 448 2.39 -7.32 24.16
CA GLU A 448 3.59 -8.05 23.71
C GLU A 448 3.55 -9.54 24.04
N LYS A 449 2.81 -9.96 25.09
CA LYS A 449 2.63 -11.38 25.39
C LYS A 449 1.72 -12.06 24.38
N GLU A 450 0.79 -11.34 23.78
CA GLU A 450 -0.17 -11.89 22.82
C GLU A 450 0.49 -12.34 21.51
N ILE A 451 1.67 -11.81 21.20
CA ILE A 451 2.47 -12.20 20.02
C ILE A 451 3.58 -13.22 20.33
N GLU A 452 3.70 -13.68 21.58
CA GLU A 452 4.77 -14.59 22.00
C GLU A 452 4.77 -15.90 21.19
N ALA A 453 3.58 -16.43 20.87
CA ALA A 453 3.44 -17.63 20.04
C ALA A 453 4.06 -17.43 18.64
N GLY A 454 3.85 -16.27 18.01
CA GLY A 454 4.45 -15.95 16.72
C GLY A 454 5.95 -15.71 16.82
N LEU A 455 6.42 -15.02 17.86
CA LEU A 455 7.84 -14.80 18.12
C LEU A 455 8.60 -16.11 18.34
N ALA A 456 7.98 -17.08 19.02
CA ALA A 456 8.58 -18.39 19.27
C ALA A 456 8.84 -19.19 17.99
N LEU A 457 8.09 -18.94 16.90
CA LEU A 457 8.31 -19.58 15.60
C LEU A 457 9.55 -19.05 14.89
N LEU A 458 10.02 -17.84 15.21
CA LEU A 458 11.07 -17.16 14.46
C LEU A 458 12.46 -17.73 14.70
N GLY A 459 12.67 -18.52 15.76
CA GLY A 459 14.00 -18.93 16.21
C GLY A 459 14.78 -17.78 16.87
N PRO A 460 16.12 -17.83 16.90
CA PRO A 460 16.94 -16.75 17.45
C PRO A 460 16.71 -15.38 16.78
N ILE A 461 16.08 -14.46 17.51
CA ILE A 461 15.85 -13.09 17.06
C ILE A 461 17.10 -12.25 17.31
N HIS A 462 17.63 -11.61 16.26
CA HIS A 462 18.81 -10.74 16.37
C HIS A 462 18.46 -9.38 16.97
N ASP A 463 17.36 -8.78 16.51
CA ASP A 463 16.85 -7.52 17.02
C ASP A 463 15.32 -7.46 16.92
N LYS A 464 14.66 -6.67 17.78
CA LYS A 464 13.21 -6.58 17.88
C LYS A 464 12.73 -5.15 18.17
N PHE A 465 11.70 -4.71 17.45
CA PHE A 465 11.05 -3.41 17.61
C PHE A 465 9.54 -3.63 17.74
N VAL A 466 8.96 -3.21 18.87
CA VAL A 466 7.54 -3.43 19.17
C VAL A 466 6.79 -2.12 19.13
N SER A 467 5.63 -2.10 18.47
CA SER A 467 4.67 -1.00 18.52
C SER A 467 3.27 -1.51 18.87
N VAL A 468 2.49 -0.64 19.52
CA VAL A 468 1.06 -0.83 19.73
C VAL A 468 0.39 0.43 19.22
N LEU A 469 -0.47 0.29 18.22
CA LEU A 469 -1.17 1.40 17.57
C LEU A 469 -2.68 1.20 17.66
N ASP A 470 -3.41 2.29 17.82
CA ASP A 470 -4.87 2.29 17.72
C ASP A 470 -5.31 2.03 16.27
N ILE A 471 -6.39 1.26 16.10
CA ILE A 471 -7.12 1.17 14.84
C ILE A 471 -8.23 2.20 14.93
N GLU A 472 -8.24 3.18 14.02
CA GLU A 472 -9.22 4.24 13.99
C GLU A 472 -10.10 4.14 12.74
N GLU A 473 -11.38 4.48 12.90
CA GLU A 473 -12.31 4.61 11.78
C GLU A 473 -13.08 5.94 11.87
N PRO A 474 -13.53 6.50 10.73
CA PRO A 474 -14.34 7.72 10.75
C PRO A 474 -15.66 7.53 11.49
N VAL A 475 -16.07 8.54 12.26
CA VAL A 475 -17.39 8.55 12.94
C VAL A 475 -18.54 8.87 11.99
N ALA A 476 -18.25 9.46 10.84
CA ALA A 476 -19.23 9.86 9.82
C ALA A 476 -18.73 9.51 8.41
N ASP A 477 -19.63 9.38 7.44
CA ASP A 477 -19.27 8.99 6.07
C ASP A 477 -18.58 10.11 5.26
N GLY A 478 -18.62 11.35 5.75
CA GLY A 478 -17.98 12.51 5.13
C GLY A 478 -18.85 13.26 4.11
N THR A 479 -20.02 12.75 3.75
CA THR A 479 -20.86 13.31 2.67
C THR A 479 -21.43 14.69 3.01
N THR A 480 -21.68 14.98 4.29
CA THR A 480 -22.17 16.29 4.72
C THR A 480 -21.06 17.33 4.82
N GLU A 481 -19.91 16.94 5.38
CA GLU A 481 -18.80 17.86 5.66
C GLU A 481 -17.80 17.97 4.49
N GLN A 482 -17.88 17.06 3.51
CA GLN A 482 -16.90 16.91 2.42
C GLN A 482 -15.47 16.62 2.92
N LEU A 483 -15.36 16.00 4.11
CA LEU A 483 -14.14 15.42 4.66
C LEU A 483 -14.24 13.90 4.66
N PHE A 484 -13.35 13.23 3.95
CA PHE A 484 -13.36 11.77 3.80
C PHE A 484 -12.12 11.18 4.47
N VAL A 485 -12.31 10.64 5.67
CA VAL A 485 -11.23 10.02 6.43
C VAL A 485 -11.16 8.53 6.10
N SER A 486 -9.94 8.02 5.88
CA SER A 486 -9.68 6.58 5.74
C SER A 486 -9.64 5.86 7.08
N ARG A 487 -9.60 4.54 7.03
CA ARG A 487 -9.40 3.66 8.20
C ARG A 487 -7.92 3.39 8.42
N SER A 488 -7.52 3.23 9.68
CA SER A 488 -6.20 2.70 10.01
C SER A 488 -6.00 1.29 9.45
N TYR A 489 -4.75 0.92 9.17
CA TYR A 489 -4.41 -0.42 8.71
C TYR A 489 -4.61 -1.47 9.80
N ASP A 490 -5.46 -2.45 9.52
CA ASP A 490 -5.74 -3.58 10.41
C ASP A 490 -4.55 -4.54 10.58
N ALA A 491 -4.74 -5.57 11.40
CA ALA A 491 -3.72 -6.58 11.72
C ALA A 491 -3.49 -7.62 10.60
N THR A 492 -4.29 -7.62 9.54
CA THR A 492 -4.20 -8.63 8.47
C THR A 492 -2.86 -8.54 7.75
N SER A 493 -2.37 -9.65 7.23
CA SER A 493 -1.16 -9.72 6.41
C SER A 493 -1.41 -9.45 4.94
N HIS A 494 -2.56 -8.89 4.54
CA HIS A 494 -2.89 -8.61 3.13
C HIS A 494 -3.68 -7.29 2.95
N PHE A 495 -3.94 -6.91 1.69
CA PHE A 495 -4.46 -5.59 1.31
C PHE A 495 -5.97 -5.52 1.01
N GLU A 496 -6.73 -6.60 1.15
CA GLU A 496 -8.14 -6.61 0.70
C GLU A 496 -9.00 -5.58 1.45
N SER A 497 -8.86 -5.47 2.78
CA SER A 497 -9.59 -4.47 3.57
C SER A 497 -9.21 -3.02 3.23
N VAL A 498 -7.95 -2.79 2.83
CA VAL A 498 -7.47 -1.49 2.34
C VAL A 498 -8.15 -1.14 1.01
N CYS A 499 -8.30 -2.12 0.13
CA CYS A 499 -8.97 -1.93 -1.16
C CYS A 499 -10.47 -1.66 -1.00
N ASP A 500 -11.11 -2.31 -0.03
CA ASP A 500 -12.50 -2.05 0.33
C ASP A 500 -12.69 -0.62 0.83
N ASP A 501 -11.74 -0.10 1.62
CA ASP A 501 -11.79 1.28 2.10
C ASP A 501 -11.59 2.31 0.98
N VAL A 502 -10.67 2.05 0.03
CA VAL A 502 -10.53 2.86 -1.20
C VAL A 502 -11.86 2.95 -1.95
N LYS A 503 -12.51 1.81 -2.23
CA LYS A 503 -13.81 1.79 -2.92
C LYS A 503 -14.90 2.52 -2.14
N SER A 504 -14.92 2.33 -0.82
CA SER A 504 -15.84 3.00 0.08
C SER A 504 -15.68 4.52 0.03
N ILE A 505 -14.45 5.03 0.14
CA ILE A 505 -14.16 6.47 0.06
C ILE A 505 -14.56 7.01 -1.32
N TYR A 506 -14.13 6.35 -2.40
CA TYR A 506 -14.47 6.75 -3.76
C TYR A 506 -16.00 6.87 -3.95
N ARG A 507 -16.76 5.88 -3.49
CA ARG A 507 -18.22 5.90 -3.56
C ARG A 507 -18.84 7.03 -2.73
N ARG A 508 -18.34 7.26 -1.52
CA ARG A 508 -18.81 8.35 -0.64
C ARG A 508 -18.54 9.72 -1.27
N MET A 509 -17.43 9.88 -1.99
CA MET A 509 -17.05 11.13 -2.66
C MET A 509 -17.81 11.40 -3.95
N THR A 510 -18.04 10.37 -4.75
CA THR A 510 -18.56 10.52 -6.13
C THR A 510 -20.04 10.13 -6.27
N GLY A 511 -20.57 9.35 -5.33
CA GLY A 511 -21.89 8.72 -5.42
C GLY A 511 -21.95 7.50 -6.36
N ASN A 512 -20.83 7.07 -6.94
CA ASN A 512 -20.76 5.97 -7.92
C ASN A 512 -19.83 4.85 -7.44
N GLU A 513 -20.08 3.63 -7.89
CA GLU A 513 -19.13 2.52 -7.69
C GLU A 513 -17.89 2.73 -8.55
N LEU A 514 -16.72 2.34 -8.03
CA LEU A 514 -15.46 2.46 -8.75
C LEU A 514 -15.35 1.40 -9.85
N GLU A 515 -15.45 1.83 -11.10
CA GLU A 515 -15.31 0.96 -12.27
C GLU A 515 -13.87 0.99 -12.81
N LEU A 516 -13.11 -0.08 -12.57
CA LEU A 516 -11.75 -0.24 -13.10
C LEU A 516 -11.79 -0.65 -14.59
N LYS A 517 -11.91 0.33 -15.50
CA LYS A 517 -11.90 0.10 -16.96
C LYS A 517 -10.48 0.00 -17.50
N GLN A 518 -10.14 -1.03 -18.27
CA GLN A 518 -8.78 -1.16 -18.82
C GLN A 518 -8.38 0.09 -19.61
N ARG A 519 -7.25 0.71 -19.25
CA ARG A 519 -6.76 1.92 -19.92
C ARG A 519 -6.44 1.58 -21.38
N PRO A 520 -6.79 2.45 -22.36
CA PRO A 520 -6.37 2.25 -23.74
C PRO A 520 -4.85 2.23 -23.81
N THR A 521 -4.27 1.36 -24.64
CA THR A 521 -2.82 1.37 -24.87
C THR A 521 -2.37 2.73 -25.40
N GLN A 522 -1.09 3.08 -25.26
CA GLN A 522 -0.56 4.34 -25.82
C GLN A 522 -0.92 4.51 -27.31
N GLU A 523 -0.90 3.41 -28.08
CA GLU A 523 -1.34 3.38 -29.48
C GLU A 523 -2.83 3.75 -29.65
N GLN A 524 -3.69 3.29 -28.74
CA GLN A 524 -5.12 3.62 -28.74
C GLN A 524 -5.38 5.05 -28.26
N GLU A 525 -4.63 5.56 -27.28
CA GLU A 525 -4.70 6.97 -26.86
C GLU A 525 -4.27 7.89 -28.01
N GLN A 526 -3.20 7.56 -28.74
CA GLN A 526 -2.75 8.31 -29.91
C GLN A 526 -3.72 8.21 -31.09
N ALA A 527 -4.34 7.05 -31.31
CA ALA A 527 -5.39 6.89 -32.31
C ALA A 527 -6.65 7.71 -31.97
N ASN A 528 -7.04 7.76 -30.69
CA ASN A 528 -8.19 8.55 -30.24
C ASN A 528 -7.93 10.05 -30.33
N LEU A 529 -6.70 10.51 -30.05
CA LEU A 529 -6.28 11.89 -30.24
C LEU A 529 -6.19 12.31 -31.71
N ASN A 530 -5.97 11.37 -32.62
CA ASN A 530 -5.94 11.63 -34.07
C ASN A 530 -7.34 11.57 -34.72
N ASN A 531 -8.33 10.99 -34.02
CA ASN A 531 -9.71 10.83 -34.49
C ASN A 531 -10.70 11.80 -33.82
N ALA A 532 -10.26 12.57 -32.82
CA ALA A 532 -10.98 13.69 -32.22
C ALA A 532 -10.47 15.01 -32.81
#